data_AF-A0AA51R7L8-F1
#
_entry.id   AF-A0AA51R7L8-F1
#
_cell.length_a   1.000
_cell.length_b   1.000
_cell.length_c   1.000
_cell.angle_alpha   90.00
_cell.angle_beta   90.00
_cell.angle_gamma   90.00
#
_symmetry.space_group_name_H-M   'P 1'
#
loop_
_entity.id
_entity.type
_entity.pdbx_description
1 polymer ?
#
loop_
_entity_poly.entity_id
_entity_poly.type
_entity_poly.pdbx_seq_one_letter_code
_entity_poly.pdbx_strand_id
1 'polypeptide(L)'
;MKNENTSQLLKIVFSLKNTSSNSLPLDKFIGLINLTIYDRNLFEKNIEIRDFVKQVFEFEYLDYVYDSRSLISGRVVKDLLDNIYIKKIDLDMYVYNFISFFENNYSYDLKPENIKTNKNRSNNANDKLEKWLKRL
;
A
#
# COMPACT_ATOMS: atom_id res chain seq x y z
N MET A 1 -12.20 -16.74 0.89
CA MET A 1 -10.73 -16.82 0.99
C MET A 1 -10.18 -15.44 0.67
N LYS A 2 -9.43 -14.78 1.58
CA LYS A 2 -8.79 -13.50 1.25
C LYS A 2 -7.75 -13.76 0.15
N ASN A 3 -7.80 -12.98 -0.93
CA ASN A 3 -6.83 -13.05 -2.02
C ASN A 3 -5.41 -12.79 -1.48
N GLU A 4 -4.40 -13.46 -2.05
CA GLU A 4 -2.99 -13.30 -1.68
C GLU A 4 -2.54 -11.84 -1.78
N ASN A 5 -2.98 -11.12 -2.81
CA ASN A 5 -2.62 -9.72 -3.05
C ASN A 5 -3.14 -8.78 -1.95
N THR A 6 -4.39 -8.93 -1.53
CA THR A 6 -4.99 -8.16 -0.42
C THR A 6 -4.26 -8.43 0.88
N SER A 7 -3.89 -9.70 1.10
CA SER A 7 -3.16 -10.10 2.30
C SER A 7 -1.75 -9.52 2.33
N GLN A 8 -1.07 -9.44 1.18
CA GLN A 8 0.22 -8.76 1.03
C GLN A 8 0.10 -7.25 1.23
N LEU A 9 -0.93 -6.60 0.68
CA LEU A 9 -1.19 -5.18 0.89
C LEU A 9 -1.37 -4.88 2.38
N LEU A 10 -2.25 -5.62 3.06
CA LEU A 10 -2.45 -5.44 4.50
C LEU A 10 -1.13 -5.67 5.28
N LYS A 11 -0.35 -6.70 4.94
CA LYS A 11 0.97 -6.92 5.55
C LYS A 11 1.88 -5.69 5.42
N ILE A 12 1.92 -5.08 4.23
CA ILE A 12 2.71 -3.87 3.98
C ILE A 12 2.17 -2.72 4.85
N VAL A 13 0.87 -2.44 4.80
CA VAL A 13 0.26 -1.33 5.58
C VAL A 13 0.55 -1.47 7.08
N PHE A 14 0.31 -2.65 7.66
CA PHE A 14 0.57 -2.89 9.08
C PHE A 14 2.07 -2.89 9.44
N SER A 15 2.96 -3.16 8.48
CA SER A 15 4.41 -3.05 8.70
C SER A 15 4.91 -1.61 8.75
N LEU A 16 4.25 -0.67 8.04
CA LEU A 16 4.62 0.74 8.03
C LEU A 16 4.51 1.36 9.43
N LYS A 17 3.53 0.93 10.22
CA LYS A 17 3.35 1.34 11.61
C LYS A 17 4.61 1.16 12.47
N ASN A 18 5.32 0.06 12.27
CA ASN A 18 6.46 -0.32 13.12
C ASN A 18 7.77 0.36 12.69
N THR A 19 7.76 1.10 11.58
CA THR A 19 8.96 1.75 11.05
C THR A 19 9.02 3.19 11.55
N SER A 20 9.60 3.38 12.72
CA SER A 20 9.61 4.66 13.46
C SER A 20 10.58 5.73 12.91
N SER A 21 11.25 5.51 11.77
CA SER A 21 12.38 6.37 11.37
C SER A 21 12.54 6.71 9.89
N ASN A 22 11.76 6.12 8.97
CA ASN A 22 11.83 6.46 7.54
C ASN A 22 10.46 6.90 7.05
N SER A 23 10.33 8.19 6.68
CA SER A 23 9.13 8.69 6.01
C SER A 23 8.90 7.89 4.72
N LEU A 24 7.65 7.50 4.49
CA LEU A 24 7.29 6.72 3.31
C LEU A 24 7.47 7.61 2.06
N PRO A 25 8.32 7.24 1.09
CA PRO A 25 8.47 8.01 -0.13
C PRO A 25 7.14 8.16 -0.88
N LEU A 26 6.91 9.35 -1.45
CA LEU A 26 5.65 9.70 -2.12
C LEU A 26 5.30 8.74 -3.26
N ASP A 27 6.27 8.34 -4.07
CA ASP A 27 6.10 7.38 -5.15
C ASP A 27 5.59 6.02 -4.64
N LYS A 28 6.12 5.55 -3.51
CA LYS A 28 5.65 4.32 -2.86
C LYS A 28 4.24 4.50 -2.29
N PHE A 29 3.94 5.65 -1.69
CA PHE A 29 2.60 5.93 -1.19
C PHE A 29 1.56 5.96 -2.32
N ILE A 30 1.87 6.61 -3.45
CA ILE A 30 1.03 6.58 -4.65
C ILE A 30 0.83 5.15 -5.17
N GLY A 31 1.87 4.32 -5.11
CA GLY A 31 1.77 2.89 -5.39
C GLY A 31 0.75 2.19 -4.49
N LEU A 32 0.81 2.42 -3.18
CA LEU A 32 -0.14 1.86 -2.22
C LEU A 32 -1.58 2.31 -2.47
N ILE A 33 -1.79 3.61 -2.71
CA ILE A 33 -3.11 4.16 -3.04
C ILE A 33 -3.71 3.44 -4.24
N ASN A 34 -2.93 3.25 -5.29
CA ASN A 34 -3.39 2.55 -6.48
C ASN A 34 -3.72 1.08 -6.18
N LEU A 35 -2.83 0.36 -5.49
CA LEU A 35 -3.09 -1.02 -5.10
C LEU A 35 -4.38 -1.14 -4.28
N THR A 36 -4.62 -0.21 -3.36
CA THR A 36 -5.84 -0.13 -2.56
C THR A 36 -7.09 0.12 -3.41
N ILE A 37 -7.08 1.12 -4.30
CA ILE A 37 -8.22 1.48 -5.16
C ILE A 37 -8.58 0.34 -6.13
N TYR A 38 -7.58 -0.37 -6.64
CA TYR A 38 -7.79 -1.45 -7.62
C TYR A 38 -8.09 -2.81 -6.98
N ASP A 39 -7.93 -2.98 -5.67
CA ASP A 39 -8.22 -4.25 -5.00
C ASP A 39 -9.73 -4.45 -4.80
N ARG A 40 -10.31 -5.33 -5.62
CA ARG A 40 -11.73 -5.68 -5.56
C ARG A 40 -12.16 -6.44 -4.30
N ASN A 41 -11.21 -6.94 -3.52
CA ASN A 41 -11.52 -7.60 -2.25
C ASN A 41 -11.60 -6.59 -1.09
N LEU A 42 -11.02 -5.40 -1.25
CA LEU A 42 -11.19 -4.29 -0.31
C LEU A 42 -12.46 -3.50 -0.63
N PHE A 43 -12.67 -3.22 -1.92
CA PHE A 43 -13.85 -2.51 -2.39
C PHE A 43 -14.48 -3.30 -3.52
N GLU A 44 -15.62 -3.93 -3.30
CA GLU A 44 -16.31 -4.69 -4.33
C GLU A 44 -16.84 -3.74 -5.40
N LYS A 45 -17.45 -2.63 -4.96
CA LYS A 45 -18.03 -1.60 -5.81
C LYS A 45 -17.20 -0.33 -5.80
N ASN A 46 -17.19 0.40 -6.92
CA ASN A 46 -16.46 1.67 -6.99
C ASN A 46 -16.97 2.70 -5.96
N ILE A 47 -18.26 2.66 -5.65
CA ILE A 47 -18.89 3.60 -4.71
C ILE A 47 -18.35 3.44 -3.28
N GLU A 48 -17.91 2.24 -2.88
CA GLU A 48 -17.33 1.98 -1.56
C GLU A 48 -15.97 2.69 -1.39
N ILE A 49 -15.29 2.98 -2.51
CA ILE A 49 -14.03 3.73 -2.51
C ILE A 49 -14.25 5.19 -2.07
N ARG A 50 -15.50 5.70 -2.15
CA ARG A 50 -15.85 7.04 -1.67
C ARG A 50 -15.48 7.24 -0.20
N ASP A 51 -15.81 6.28 0.65
CA ASP A 51 -15.57 6.39 2.10
C ASP A 51 -14.07 6.36 2.40
N PHE A 52 -13.32 5.52 1.70
CA PHE A 52 -11.86 5.53 1.76
C PHE A 52 -11.27 6.89 1.35
N VAL A 53 -11.69 7.41 0.21
CA VAL A 53 -11.18 8.69 -0.31
C VAL A 53 -11.47 9.84 0.66
N LYS A 54 -12.69 9.87 1.22
CA LYS A 54 -13.10 10.88 2.18
C LYS A 54 -12.35 10.77 3.50
N GLN A 55 -12.20 9.56 4.06
CA GLN A 55 -11.54 9.37 5.36
C GLN A 55 -10.03 9.60 5.30
N VAL A 56 -9.38 9.22 4.19
CA VAL A 56 -7.92 9.32 4.07
C VAL A 56 -7.48 10.70 3.58
N PHE A 57 -8.16 11.24 2.57
CA PHE A 57 -7.71 12.44 1.88
C PHE A 57 -8.58 13.68 2.13
N GLU A 58 -9.75 13.50 2.76
CA GLU A 58 -10.77 14.55 2.91
C GLU A 58 -11.26 15.11 1.55
N PHE A 59 -11.19 14.29 0.50
CA PHE A 59 -11.68 14.64 -0.82
C PHE A 59 -13.14 14.20 -0.99
N GLU A 60 -13.94 15.06 -1.61
CA GLU A 60 -15.29 14.75 -2.02
C GLU A 60 -15.43 14.99 -3.52
N TYR A 61 -15.81 13.93 -4.23
CA TYR A 61 -16.01 13.98 -5.68
C TYR A 61 -17.47 13.84 -6.07
N LEU A 62 -17.78 14.36 -7.26
CA LEU A 62 -19.07 14.13 -7.91
C LEU A 62 -19.22 12.66 -8.31
N ASP A 63 -20.46 12.18 -8.39
CA ASP A 63 -20.77 10.76 -8.60
C ASP A 63 -20.09 10.15 -9.81
N TYR A 64 -20.00 10.90 -10.92
CA TYR A 64 -19.37 10.42 -12.15
C TYR A 64 -17.90 10.02 -11.97
N VAL A 65 -17.20 10.57 -10.97
CA VAL A 65 -15.81 10.17 -10.68
C VAL A 65 -15.75 8.73 -10.22
N TYR A 66 -16.78 8.26 -9.50
CA TYR A 66 -16.89 6.91 -8.99
C TYR A 66 -17.40 5.90 -10.05
N ASP A 67 -17.64 6.31 -11.30
CA ASP A 67 -18.04 5.40 -12.37
C ASP A 67 -16.90 4.47 -12.82
N SER A 68 -15.63 4.85 -12.61
CA SER A 68 -14.46 4.02 -12.93
C SER A 68 -13.33 4.13 -11.91
N ARG A 69 -12.75 3.00 -11.52
CA ARG A 69 -11.56 2.95 -10.64
C ARG A 69 -10.37 3.73 -11.19
N SER A 70 -10.18 3.77 -12.51
CA SER A 70 -9.09 4.54 -13.12
C SER A 70 -9.31 6.05 -13.01
N LEU A 71 -10.56 6.49 -13.08
CA LEU A 71 -10.91 7.90 -12.89
C LEU A 71 -10.73 8.31 -11.44
N ILE A 72 -11.17 7.48 -10.49
CA ILE A 72 -10.93 7.70 -9.05
C ILE A 72 -9.43 7.79 -8.77
N SER A 73 -8.65 6.78 -9.19
CA SER A 73 -7.19 6.74 -9.02
C SER A 73 -6.51 8.00 -9.57
N GLY A 74 -6.82 8.37 -10.82
CA GLY A 74 -6.23 9.56 -11.44
C GLY A 74 -6.59 10.85 -10.72
N ARG A 75 -7.82 11.00 -10.24
CA ARG A 75 -8.27 12.18 -9.48
C ARG A 75 -7.60 12.27 -8.11
N VAL A 76 -7.60 11.17 -7.34
CA VAL A 76 -6.98 11.12 -6.01
C VAL A 76 -5.49 11.44 -6.10
N VAL A 77 -4.76 10.83 -7.05
CA VAL A 77 -3.33 11.08 -7.19
C VAL A 77 -3.05 12.52 -7.61
N LYS A 78 -3.83 13.09 -8.53
CA LYS A 78 -3.68 14.47 -8.94
C LYS A 78 -3.87 15.43 -7.75
N ASP A 79 -4.96 15.29 -7.01
CA ASP A 79 -5.28 16.21 -5.92
C ASP A 79 -4.32 16.04 -4.73
N LEU A 80 -3.82 14.82 -4.49
CA LEU A 80 -2.73 14.56 -3.54
C LEU A 80 -1.47 15.33 -3.93
N LEU A 81 -1.05 15.27 -5.20
CA LEU A 81 0.14 15.97 -5.69
C LEU A 81 -0.03 17.49 -5.58
N ASP A 82 -1.21 18.01 -5.91
CA ASP A 82 -1.52 19.43 -5.76
C ASP A 82 -1.44 19.85 -4.28
N ASN A 83 -1.98 19.04 -3.36
CA ASN A 83 -1.91 19.32 -1.93
C ASN A 83 -0.46 19.31 -1.39
N ILE A 84 0.37 18.37 -1.82
CA ILE A 84 1.76 18.28 -1.37
C ILE A 84 2.61 19.40 -1.99
N TYR A 85 2.55 19.57 -3.30
CA TYR A 85 3.48 20.47 -3.99
C TYR A 85 3.02 21.92 -4.01
N ILE A 86 1.72 22.18 -4.11
CA ILE A 86 1.16 23.53 -4.21
C ILE A 86 0.76 24.01 -2.81
N LYS A 87 -0.05 23.23 -2.08
CA LYS A 87 -0.55 23.64 -0.75
C LYS A 87 0.40 23.33 0.40
N LYS A 88 1.51 22.62 0.16
CA LYS A 88 2.54 22.27 1.15
C LYS A 88 1.99 21.49 2.35
N ILE A 89 0.97 20.67 2.12
CA ILE A 89 0.46 19.73 3.13
C ILE A 89 1.49 18.61 3.32
N ASP A 90 1.69 18.21 4.58
CA ASP A 90 2.62 17.14 4.94
C ASP A 90 2.12 15.78 4.45
N LEU A 91 3.00 15.02 3.78
CA LEU A 91 2.72 13.66 3.33
C LEU A 91 2.45 12.72 4.51
N ASP A 92 3.14 12.92 5.63
CA ASP A 92 3.03 12.04 6.80
C ASP A 92 1.61 12.06 7.38
N MET A 93 0.87 13.16 7.22
CA MET A 93 -0.55 13.25 7.59
C MET A 93 -1.41 12.27 6.78
N TYR A 94 -1.21 12.20 5.45
CA TYR A 94 -1.96 11.27 4.60
C TYR A 94 -1.57 9.82 4.86
N VAL A 95 -0.28 9.57 5.11
CA VAL A 95 0.20 8.23 5.48
C VAL A 95 -0.42 7.77 6.79
N TYR A 96 -0.49 8.66 7.79
CA TYR A 96 -1.16 8.39 9.05
C TYR A 96 -2.64 8.06 8.84
N ASN A 97 -3.38 8.92 8.15
CA ASN A 97 -4.81 8.70 7.88
C ASN A 97 -5.06 7.39 7.12
N PHE A 98 -4.18 7.06 6.17
CA PHE A 98 -4.24 5.81 5.42
C PHE A 98 -4.07 4.60 6.34
N ILE A 99 -3.07 4.60 7.22
CA ILE A 99 -2.87 3.53 8.20
C ILE A 99 -4.08 3.42 9.13
N SER A 100 -4.57 4.53 9.68
CA SER A 100 -5.72 4.57 10.57
C SER A 100 -7.00 4.04 9.90
N PHE A 101 -7.22 4.34 8.61
CA PHE A 101 -8.33 3.76 7.85
C PHE A 101 -8.26 2.23 7.87
N PHE A 102 -7.09 1.66 7.61
CA PHE A 102 -6.94 0.20 7.61
C PHE A 102 -7.08 -0.42 9.00
N GLU A 103 -6.56 0.23 10.04
CA GLU A 103 -6.72 -0.24 11.42
C GLU A 103 -8.19 -0.29 11.87
N ASN A 104 -8.97 0.72 11.48
CA ASN A 104 -10.37 0.81 11.89
C ASN A 104 -11.29 -0.13 11.10
N ASN A 105 -10.94 -0.45 9.85
CA ASN A 105 -11.80 -1.23 8.97
C ASN A 105 -11.34 -2.69 8.77
N TYR A 106 -10.09 -3.04 9.11
CA TYR A 106 -9.54 -4.36 8.85
C TYR A 106 -8.73 -4.89 10.04
N SER A 107 -9.00 -6.14 10.42
CA SER A 107 -8.14 -6.88 11.34
C SER A 107 -7.08 -7.66 10.56
N TYR A 108 -5.80 -7.43 10.88
CA TYR A 108 -4.67 -8.22 10.39
C TYR A 108 -3.83 -8.67 11.58
N ASP A 109 -3.90 -9.97 11.88
CA ASP A 109 -2.96 -10.56 12.82
C ASP A 109 -1.58 -10.59 12.16
N LEU A 110 -0.65 -9.78 12.66
CA LEU A 110 0.78 -10.00 12.48
C LEU A 110 1.16 -11.30 13.21
N LYS A 111 0.67 -12.46 12.74
CA LYS A 111 1.25 -13.72 13.19
C LYS A 111 2.71 -13.66 12.76
N PRO A 112 3.67 -13.88 13.67
CA PRO A 112 5.03 -14.11 13.23
C PRO A 112 4.91 -15.24 12.22
N GLU A 113 5.31 -14.99 10.98
CA GLU A 113 5.53 -16.07 10.06
C GLU A 113 6.48 -17.00 10.81
N ASN A 114 5.97 -18.15 11.25
CA ASN A 114 6.81 -19.29 11.50
C ASN A 114 7.43 -19.54 10.12
N ILE A 115 8.56 -18.87 9.87
CA ILE A 115 9.52 -19.26 8.87
C ILE A 115 9.91 -20.65 9.33
N LYS A 116 9.14 -21.65 8.90
CA LYS A 116 9.64 -23.01 8.79
C LYS A 116 10.83 -22.83 7.88
N THR A 117 12.00 -22.76 8.49
CA THR A 117 13.28 -22.83 7.82
C THR A 117 13.37 -24.23 7.24
N ASN A 118 12.63 -24.47 6.14
CA ASN A 118 12.96 -25.54 5.24
C ASN A 118 14.27 -25.09 4.58
N LYS A 119 15.38 -25.38 5.27
CA LYS A 119 16.73 -25.41 4.72
C LYS A 119 16.76 -26.50 3.64
N ASN A 120 16.15 -26.23 2.50
CA ASN A 120 16.58 -26.79 1.23
C ASN A 120 17.01 -25.61 0.38
N ARG A 121 18.25 -25.17 0.59
CA ARG A 121 18.94 -24.27 -0.33
C ARG A 121 19.04 -24.98 -1.67
N SER A 122 18.13 -24.69 -2.59
CA SER A 122 18.40 -24.88 -4.01
C SER A 122 19.46 -23.86 -4.39
N ASN A 123 20.69 -24.32 -4.65
CA ASN A 123 21.79 -23.45 -5.06
C ASN A 123 21.44 -22.82 -6.41
N ASN A 124 21.11 -21.53 -6.42
CA ASN A 124 20.84 -20.80 -7.64
C ASN A 124 22.15 -20.39 -8.34
N ALA A 125 22.06 -20.02 -9.63
CA ALA A 125 23.23 -19.68 -10.44
C ALA A 125 24.10 -18.56 -9.83
N ASN A 126 23.49 -17.61 -9.12
CA ASN A 126 24.22 -16.55 -8.41
C ASN A 126 25.11 -17.06 -7.26
N ASP A 127 24.71 -18.13 -6.56
CA ASP A 127 25.52 -18.70 -5.47
C ASP A 127 26.82 -19.35 -5.98
N LYS A 128 26.82 -19.79 -7.25
CA LYS A 128 28.03 -20.31 -7.91
C LYS A 128 28.99 -19.18 -8.29
N LEU A 129 28.45 -18.04 -8.73
CA LEU A 129 29.25 -16.85 -9.08
C LEU A 129 30.00 -16.31 -7.85
N GLU A 130 29.34 -16.20 -6.70
CA GLU A 130 29.99 -15.74 -5.46
C GLU A 130 31.12 -16.67 -4.99
N LYS A 131 30.97 -17.99 -5.18
CA LYS A 131 32.03 -18.95 -4.84
C LYS A 131 33.26 -18.82 -5.74
N TRP A 132 33.07 -18.44 -6.99
CA TRP A 132 34.18 -18.19 -7.92
C TRP A 132 34.93 -16.90 -7.56
N LEU A 133 34.20 -15.82 -7.26
CA LEU A 133 34.80 -14.55 -6.87
C LEU A 133 35.63 -14.64 -5.58
N LYS A 134 35.27 -15.53 -4.65
CA LYS A 134 36.00 -15.73 -3.39
C LYS A 134 37.29 -16.56 -3.51
N ARG A 135 37.57 -17.18 -4.66
CA ARG A 135 38.77 -18.00 -4.90
C ARG A 135 39.79 -17.32 -5.83
N LEU A 136 39.49 -16.11 -6.30
CA LEU A 136 40.43 -15.15 -6.88
C LEU A 136 40.93 -14.24 -5.76
#